data_AF-A0A841AGI5-F1
#
_entry.id   AF-A0A841AGI5-F1
#
_cell.length_a   1.000
_cell.length_b   1.000
_cell.length_c   1.000
_cell.angle_alpha   90.00
_cell.angle_beta   90.00
_cell.angle_gamma   90.00
#
_symmetry.space_group_name_H-M   'P 1'
#
loop_
_entity.id
_entity.type
_entity.pdbx_description
1 polymer ?
#
loop_
_entity_poly.entity_id
_entity_poly.type
_entity_poly.pdbx_seq_one_letter_code
_entity_poly.pdbx_strand_id
1 'polypeptide(L)' 'MELTSTDDEHDPEGQTTAVDRSRTEALLASAEQHLVDLDAAEQRLEEGTYGRCEVCGREIPRARLEVRPTARTCVDHAA' A
#
# COMPACT_ATOMS: atom_id res chain seq x y z
N MET A 1 -4.43 48.36 -26.31
CA MET A 1 -4.81 46.95 -26.03
C MET A 1 -3.53 46.25 -25.65
N GLU A 2 -3.20 46.21 -24.36
CA GLU A 2 -2.10 45.42 -23.81
C GLU A 2 -2.49 45.11 -22.37
N LEU A 3 -3.17 43.98 -22.18
CA LEU A 3 -3.33 43.32 -20.89
C LEU A 3 -2.31 42.18 -20.89
N THR A 4 -1.03 42.53 -20.77
CA THR A 4 0.02 41.53 -20.61
C THR A 4 0.18 41.24 -19.14
N SER A 5 -0.17 40.00 -18.80
CA SER A 5 0.68 39.13 -18.00
C SER A 5 1.10 39.66 -16.63
N THR A 6 0.28 39.36 -15.64
CA THR A 6 0.73 38.59 -14.48
C THR A 6 -0.55 38.07 -13.83
N ASP A 7 -0.95 36.88 -14.26
CA ASP A 7 -1.77 36.02 -13.41
C ASP A 7 -0.85 35.66 -12.24
N ASP A 8 -0.95 36.46 -11.18
CA ASP A 8 -0.23 36.31 -9.92
C ASP A 8 -0.87 35.14 -9.14
N GLU A 9 -0.96 33.96 -9.78
CA GLU A 9 -1.38 32.70 -9.15
C GLU A 9 -0.20 32.05 -8.42
N HIS A 10 0.51 32.82 -7.61
CA HIS A 10 1.32 32.26 -6.54
C HIS A 10 0.59 32.38 -5.22
N ASP A 11 -0.59 31.75 -5.18
CA ASP A 11 -1.17 31.34 -3.92
C ASP A 11 -0.32 30.17 -3.37
N PRO A 12 0.44 30.36 -2.28
CA PRO A 12 1.25 29.30 -1.71
C PRO A 12 0.38 28.14 -1.19
N GLU A 13 -0.91 28.37 -0.89
CA GLU A 13 -1.86 27.36 -0.41
C GLU A 13 -2.36 26.44 -1.54
N GLY A 14 -2.35 26.89 -2.79
CA GLY A 14 -2.65 26.05 -3.97
C GLY A 14 -1.63 24.90 -4.14
N GLN A 15 -0.36 25.15 -3.87
CA GLN A 15 0.70 24.13 -3.89
C GLN A 15 0.56 23.15 -2.72
N THR A 16 0.18 23.63 -1.52
CA THR A 16 -0.03 22.75 -0.36
C THR A 16 -1.26 21.87 -0.55
N THR A 17 -2.35 22.43 -1.10
CA THR A 17 -3.59 21.70 -1.37
C THR A 17 -3.38 20.55 -2.36
N ALA A 18 -2.59 20.78 -3.42
CA ALA A 18 -2.24 19.73 -4.38
C ALA A 18 -1.44 18.59 -3.72
N VAL A 19 -0.44 18.93 -2.89
CA VAL A 19 0.38 17.96 -2.15
C VAL A 19 -0.47 17.16 -1.15
N ASP A 20 -1.34 17.83 -0.39
CA ASP A 20 -2.22 17.19 0.60
C ASP A 20 -3.21 16.23 -0.06
N ARG A 21 -3.74 16.62 -1.23
CA ARG A 21 -4.60 15.75 -2.03
C ARG A 21 -3.83 14.51 -2.51
N SER A 22 -2.65 14.68 -3.12
CA SER A 22 -1.83 13.55 -3.56
C SER A 22 -1.44 12.62 -2.40
N ARG A 23 -1.17 13.17 -1.21
CA ARG A 23 -0.93 12.38 -0.01
C ARG A 23 -2.16 11.58 0.42
N THR A 24 -3.33 12.20 0.39
CA THR A 24 -4.60 11.53 0.74
C THR A 24 -4.91 10.39 -0.24
N GLU A 25 -4.71 10.63 -1.54
CA GLU A 25 -4.88 9.62 -2.58
C GLU A 25 -3.91 8.44 -2.39
N ALA A 26 -2.64 8.71 -2.04
CA ALA A 26 -1.67 7.64 -1.76
C ALA A 26 -2.03 6.81 -0.53
N LEU A 27 -2.56 7.44 0.53
CA LEU A 27 -3.04 6.74 1.72
C LEU A 27 -4.26 5.86 1.40
N LEU A 28 -5.20 6.36 0.60
CA LEU A 28 -6.36 5.61 0.16
C LEU A 28 -5.93 4.38 -0.65
N ALA A 29 -5.06 4.56 -1.65
CA ALA A 29 -4.55 3.45 -2.46
C ALA A 29 -3.82 2.40 -1.61
N SER A 30 -3.02 2.83 -0.62
CA SER A 30 -2.37 1.91 0.31
C SER A 30 -3.37 1.14 1.15
N ALA A 31 -4.45 1.77 1.61
CA ALA A 31 -5.49 1.12 2.40
C ALA A 31 -6.27 0.09 1.56
N GLU A 32 -6.61 0.44 0.31
CA GLU A 32 -7.26 -0.47 -0.63
C GLU A 32 -6.38 -1.70 -0.91
N GLN A 33 -5.08 -1.50 -1.14
CA GLN A 33 -4.16 -2.61 -1.33
C GLN A 33 -4.05 -3.50 -0.08
N HIS A 34 -4.08 -2.91 1.13
CA HIS A 34 -4.09 -3.68 2.37
C HIS A 34 -5.35 -4.54 2.51
N LEU A 35 -6.51 -4.07 2.06
CA LEU A 35 -7.75 -4.87 2.05
C LEU A 35 -7.60 -6.07 1.11
N VAL A 36 -7.09 -5.84 -0.11
CA VAL A 36 -6.84 -6.93 -1.07
C VAL A 36 -5.86 -7.97 -0.49
N ASP A 37 -4.81 -7.52 0.21
CA ASP A 37 -3.85 -8.43 0.82
C ASP A 37 -4.46 -9.25 1.98
N LEU A 38 -5.44 -8.69 2.70
CA LEU A 38 -6.19 -9.38 3.75
C LEU A 38 -7.15 -10.40 3.15
N ASP A 39 -7.91 -10.04 2.13
CA ASP A 39 -8.83 -10.96 1.42
C ASP A 39 -8.05 -12.15 0.85
N ALA A 40 -6.88 -11.91 0.25
CA ALA A 40 -6.01 -12.97 -0.23
C ALA A 40 -5.48 -13.85 0.90
N ALA A 41 -5.21 -13.28 2.09
CA ALA A 41 -4.79 -14.05 3.24
C ALA A 41 -5.91 -14.92 3.81
N GLU A 42 -7.15 -14.41 3.82
CA GLU A 42 -8.36 -15.17 4.19
C GLU A 42 -8.60 -16.33 3.23
N GLN A 43 -8.50 -16.10 1.93
CA GLN A 43 -8.62 -17.17 0.93
C GLN A 43 -7.58 -18.29 1.15
N ARG A 44 -6.32 -17.95 1.46
CA ARG A 44 -5.30 -18.97 1.79
C ARG A 44 -5.63 -19.74 3.07
N LEU A 45 -6.33 -19.14 4.04
CA LEU A 45 -6.80 -19.85 5.23
C LEU A 45 -7.87 -20.89 4.86
N GLU A 46 -8.82 -20.50 4.01
CA GLU A 46 -9.87 -21.40 3.51
C GLU A 46 -9.29 -22.56 2.70
N GLU A 47 -8.29 -22.30 1.86
CA GLU A 47 -7.59 -23.30 1.07
C GLU A 47 -6.62 -24.17 1.88
N GLY A 48 -6.33 -23.80 3.14
CA GLY A 48 -5.35 -24.49 3.98
C GLY A 48 -3.88 -24.27 3.56
N THR A 49 -3.61 -23.27 2.72
CA THR A 49 -2.28 -22.90 2.23
C THR A 49 -1.65 -21.77 3.04
N TYR A 50 -2.39 -21.18 3.98
CA TYR A 50 -1.91 -20.11 4.85
C TYR A 50 -0.65 -20.49 5.62
N GLY A 51 0.28 -19.54 5.71
CA GLY A 51 1.57 -19.74 6.36
C GLY A 51 2.58 -20.52 5.52
N ARG A 52 2.36 -20.73 4.22
CA ARG A 52 3.37 -21.25 3.28
C ARG A 52 3.89 -20.15 2.38
N CYS A 53 5.20 -20.17 2.14
CA CYS A 53 5.85 -19.22 1.25
C CYS A 53 5.48 -19.49 -0.21
N GLU A 54 4.98 -18.47 -0.91
CA GLU A 54 4.60 -18.56 -2.34
C GLU A 54 5.78 -18.89 -3.27
N VAL A 55 7.02 -18.60 -2.85
CA VAL A 55 8.22 -18.81 -3.67
C VAL A 55 8.82 -20.21 -3.50
N CYS A 56 8.95 -20.69 -2.27
CA CYS A 56 9.66 -21.93 -1.97
C CYS A 56 8.82 -23.02 -1.29
N GLY A 57 7.55 -22.73 -0.97
CA GLY A 57 6.61 -23.66 -0.33
C GLY A 57 6.89 -23.97 1.14
N ARG A 58 8.01 -23.49 1.70
CA ARG A 58 8.37 -23.66 3.12
C ARG A 58 7.45 -22.85 4.03
N GLU A 59 7.34 -23.27 5.28
CA GLU A 59 6.55 -22.58 6.29
C GLU A 59 7.10 -21.17 6.58
N ILE A 60 6.19 -20.21 6.72
CA ILE A 60 6.48 -18.85 7.14
C ILE A 60 6.54 -18.86 8.68
N PRO A 61 7.60 -18.31 9.31
CA PRO A 61 7.71 -18.29 10.76
C PRO A 61 6.47 -17.67 11.42
N ARG A 62 5.90 -18.35 12.42
CA ARG A 62 4.68 -17.91 13.10
C ARG A 62 4.78 -16.49 13.67
N ALA A 63 5.92 -16.14 14.28
CA ALA A 63 6.17 -14.79 14.79
C ALA A 63 6.06 -13.70 13.70
N ARG A 64 6.36 -14.04 12.43
CA ARG A 64 6.19 -13.13 11.30
C ARG A 64 4.72 -12.96 10.93
N LEU A 65 3.94 -14.02 10.97
CA LEU A 65 2.49 -13.99 10.70
C LEU A 65 1.74 -13.26 11.83
N GLU A 66 2.21 -13.37 13.08
CA GLU A 66 1.65 -12.64 14.23
C GLU A 66 1.83 -11.11 14.10
N VAL A 67 2.96 -10.66 13.53
CA VAL A 67 3.22 -9.23 13.27
C VAL A 67 2.61 -8.77 11.94
N ARG A 68 2.66 -9.61 10.90
CA ARG A 68 2.18 -9.31 9.56
C ARG A 68 1.38 -10.49 9.00
N PRO A 69 0.07 -10.57 9.29
CA PRO A 69 -0.79 -11.69 8.87
C PRO A 69 -0.91 -11.87 7.36
N THR A 70 -0.70 -10.80 6.59
CA THR A 70 -0.73 -10.81 5.11
C THR A 70 0.58 -11.27 4.49
N ALA A 71 1.59 -11.69 5.28
CA ALA A 71 2.88 -12.11 4.73
C ALA A 71 2.72 -13.35 3.81
N ARG A 72 3.19 -13.19 2.56
CA ARG A 72 3.16 -14.22 1.50
C ARG A 72 4.47 -15.01 1.35
N THR A 73 5.56 -14.50 1.92
CA THR A 73 6.90 -15.07 1.75
C THR A 73 7.63 -15.26 3.07
N CYS A 74 8.52 -16.27 3.09
CA CYS A 74 9.42 -16.50 4.22
C CYS A 74 10.48 -15.39 4.30
N VAL A 75 11.25 -15.39 5.39
CA VAL A 75 12.28 -14.37 5.64
C VAL A 75 13.34 -14.30 4.54
N ASP A 76 13.71 -15.44 3.95
CA ASP A 76 14.69 -15.50 2.85
C ASP A 76 14.19 -14.85 1.55
N HIS A 77 12.87 -14.80 1.35
CA HIS A 77 12.22 -14.27 0.14
C HIS A 77 11.37 -13.02 0.45
N ALA A 78 11.63 -12.39 1.58
CA ALA A 78 11.06 -11.11 1.93
C ALA A 78 11.86 -10.02 1.24
N ALA A 79 11.27 -9.38 0.23
CA ALA A 79 11.77 -8.12 -0.30
C ALA A 79 11.46 -6.96 0.66
#